data_AF-M2XN18-F1
#
_entry.id   AF-M2XN18-F1
#
_cell.length_a   1.000
_cell.length_b   1.000
_cell.length_c   1.000
_cell.angle_alpha   90.00
_cell.angle_beta   90.00
_cell.angle_gamma   90.00
#
_symmetry.space_group_name_H-M   'P 1'
#
loop_
_entity.id
_entity.type
_entity.pdbx_description
1 polymer ?
#
loop_
_entity_poly.entity_id
_entity_poly.type
_entity_poly.pdbx_seq_one_letter_code
_entity_poly.pdbx_strand_id
1 'polypeptide(L)'
;MMQTGFLSGLKDSGLFHLYSGIGSSFSLILFSEIGDKTFFLAALLAMKYSKRIVFFGTLMALVVMTILSVLLGQLFHMFPNQLHTLPIDDYVATALLFWFGIDNIREFLKVDENSSETNKWQEDLYQNKYASASKFQYGILDFRSAALRQALQVFSIIFTAEWGDKSMLATVALSATQPPIAVTLGAAMGHLLATVLAVLGGSAISRYVSERFLFLLSGLLFLLFAFLTALNLF
;
A
#
# COMPACT_ATOMS: atom_id res chain seq x y z
N MET A 1 17.01 -26.51 -31.24
CA MET A 1 17.71 -26.08 -30.00
C MET A 1 18.35 -24.69 -30.17
N MET A 2 17.63 -23.72 -30.76
CA MET A 2 18.17 -22.39 -31.13
C MET A 2 17.11 -21.25 -31.04
N GLN A 3 16.07 -21.42 -30.22
CA GLN A 3 15.03 -20.39 -30.00
C GLN A 3 14.93 -19.91 -28.54
N THR A 4 15.68 -20.50 -27.62
CA THR A 4 15.66 -20.12 -26.19
C THR A 4 16.58 -18.94 -25.85
N GLY A 5 17.49 -18.54 -26.75
CA GLY A 5 18.47 -17.47 -26.49
C GLY A 5 17.93 -16.03 -26.62
N PHE A 6 16.90 -15.81 -27.44
CA PHE A 6 16.32 -14.46 -27.60
C PHE A 6 15.42 -14.08 -26.41
N LEU A 7 14.67 -15.05 -25.88
CA LEU A 7 13.84 -14.85 -24.69
C LEU A 7 14.68 -14.81 -23.40
N SER A 8 15.82 -15.52 -23.33
CA SER A 8 16.76 -15.39 -22.20
C SER A 8 17.52 -14.06 -22.24
N GLY A 9 17.92 -13.57 -23.42
CA GLY A 9 18.60 -12.28 -23.58
C GLY A 9 17.71 -11.06 -23.28
N LEU A 10 16.39 -11.18 -23.48
CA LEU A 10 15.42 -10.18 -23.00
C LEU A 10 15.28 -10.21 -21.47
N LYS A 11 15.33 -11.41 -20.87
CA LYS A 11 15.22 -11.63 -19.41
C LYS A 11 16.47 -11.14 -18.64
N ASP A 12 17.65 -11.22 -19.24
CA ASP A 12 18.94 -10.76 -18.65
C ASP A 12 19.23 -9.26 -18.80
N SER A 13 18.29 -8.48 -19.36
CA SER A 13 18.45 -7.03 -19.40
C SER A 13 18.06 -6.44 -18.04
N GLY A 14 18.95 -5.63 -17.43
CA GLY A 14 18.60 -4.88 -16.20
C GLY A 14 17.33 -4.02 -16.36
N LEU A 15 16.98 -3.68 -17.61
CA LEU A 15 15.70 -3.06 -17.98
C LEU A 15 14.50 -3.98 -17.72
N PHE A 16 14.55 -5.26 -18.07
CA PHE A 16 13.44 -6.20 -17.85
C PHE A 16 13.12 -6.37 -16.35
N HIS A 17 14.15 -6.49 -15.51
CA HIS A 17 13.99 -6.53 -14.05
C HIS A 17 13.42 -5.22 -13.47
N LEU A 18 13.75 -4.08 -14.08
CA LEU A 18 13.20 -2.80 -13.68
C LEU A 18 11.71 -2.70 -14.06
N TYR A 19 11.33 -3.15 -15.26
CA TYR A 19 9.93 -3.19 -15.69
C TYR A 19 9.08 -4.18 -14.90
N SER A 20 9.62 -5.36 -14.58
CA SER A 20 8.92 -6.34 -13.75
C SER A 20 8.67 -5.78 -12.35
N GLY A 21 9.68 -5.19 -11.71
CA GLY A 21 9.55 -4.57 -10.39
C GLY A 21 8.59 -3.39 -10.34
N ILE A 22 8.58 -2.52 -11.37
CA ILE A 22 7.62 -1.42 -11.49
C ILE A 22 6.21 -1.99 -11.65
N GLY A 23 6.00 -2.94 -12.55
CA GLY A 23 4.68 -3.50 -12.85
C GLY A 23 4.06 -4.25 -11.68
N SER A 24 4.86 -5.02 -10.95
CA SER A 24 4.40 -5.77 -9.77
C SER A 24 4.03 -4.86 -8.62
N SER A 25 4.93 -3.94 -8.23
CA SER A 25 4.67 -3.00 -7.15
C SER A 25 3.53 -2.05 -7.49
N PHE A 26 3.44 -1.55 -8.72
CA PHE A 26 2.30 -0.75 -9.17
C PHE A 26 0.99 -1.51 -9.04
N SER A 27 0.91 -2.73 -9.58
CA SER A 27 -0.33 -3.50 -9.56
C SER A 27 -0.73 -3.88 -8.15
N LEU A 28 0.22 -4.38 -7.35
CA LEU A 28 -0.01 -4.80 -5.98
C LEU A 28 -0.50 -3.62 -5.14
N ILE A 29 0.21 -2.50 -5.17
CA ILE A 29 -0.16 -1.32 -4.38
C ILE A 29 -1.49 -0.76 -4.88
N LEU A 30 -1.68 -0.59 -6.19
CA LEU A 30 -2.94 -0.03 -6.70
C LEU A 30 -4.15 -0.84 -6.28
N PHE A 31 -4.12 -2.17 -6.47
CA PHE A 31 -5.27 -3.01 -6.13
C PHE A 31 -5.43 -3.21 -4.63
N SER A 32 -4.34 -3.23 -3.86
CA SER A 32 -4.40 -3.28 -2.40
C SER A 32 -4.91 -1.99 -1.78
N GLU A 33 -4.68 -0.83 -2.41
CA GLU A 33 -5.06 0.48 -1.88
C GLU A 33 -6.45 0.93 -2.33
N ILE A 34 -6.90 0.54 -3.54
CA ILE A 34 -8.22 0.96 -4.02
C ILE A 34 -9.30 0.41 -3.10
N GLY A 35 -10.02 1.34 -2.45
CA GLY A 35 -11.07 1.09 -1.48
C GLY A 35 -10.66 0.28 -0.26
N ASP A 36 -9.39 0.38 0.15
CA ASP A 36 -9.02 0.07 1.53
C ASP A 36 -9.42 1.24 2.48
N LYS A 37 -9.28 1.01 3.78
CA LYS A 37 -9.61 1.94 4.86
C LYS A 37 -9.01 3.32 4.62
N THR A 38 -7.78 3.39 4.14
CA THR A 38 -7.02 4.62 3.90
C THR A 38 -7.51 5.38 2.67
N PHE A 39 -7.95 4.67 1.63
CA PHE A 39 -8.60 5.24 0.46
C PHE A 39 -9.94 5.90 0.81
N PHE A 40 -10.80 5.21 1.58
CA PHE A 40 -12.04 5.80 2.08
C PHE A 40 -11.77 6.99 3.02
N LEU A 41 -10.75 6.89 3.87
CA LEU A 41 -10.30 7.95 4.75
C LEU A 41 -9.87 9.21 3.97
N ALA A 42 -9.13 9.04 2.88
CA ALA A 42 -8.74 10.13 1.98
C ALA A 42 -9.95 10.77 1.28
N ALA A 43 -10.92 9.96 0.83
CA ALA A 43 -12.15 10.44 0.22
C ALA A 43 -12.99 11.29 1.20
N LEU A 44 -13.11 10.83 2.46
CA LEU A 44 -13.84 11.56 3.50
C LEU A 44 -13.07 12.82 3.96
N LEU A 45 -11.74 12.79 4.03
CA LEU A 45 -10.91 13.98 4.26
C LEU A 45 -11.16 15.04 3.17
N ALA A 46 -11.27 14.61 1.91
CA ALA A 46 -11.51 15.49 0.75
C ALA A 46 -12.90 16.15 0.75
N MET A 47 -13.83 15.66 1.57
CA MET A 47 -15.13 16.31 1.80
C MET A 47 -15.06 17.41 2.87
N LYS A 48 -14.15 17.30 3.84
CA LYS A 48 -14.02 18.26 4.94
C LYS A 48 -13.01 19.37 4.68
N TYR A 49 -11.91 19.04 4.00
CA TYR A 49 -10.84 19.96 3.68
C TYR A 49 -10.78 20.22 2.18
N SER A 50 -9.98 21.22 1.78
CA SER A 50 -9.78 21.47 0.35
C SER A 50 -9.11 20.26 -0.31
N LYS A 51 -9.65 19.83 -1.46
CA LYS A 51 -9.15 18.66 -2.22
C LYS A 51 -7.64 18.73 -2.48
N ARG A 52 -7.09 19.93 -2.73
CA ARG A 52 -5.64 20.11 -2.96
C ARG A 52 -4.81 19.81 -1.72
N ILE A 53 -5.25 20.30 -0.55
CA ILE A 53 -4.55 20.04 0.72
C ILE A 53 -4.60 18.54 1.05
N VAL A 54 -5.76 17.91 0.86
CA VAL A 54 -5.88 16.46 1.09
C VAL A 54 -4.98 15.68 0.13
N PHE A 55 -5.02 16.01 -1.15
CA PHE A 55 -4.18 15.36 -2.16
C PHE A 55 -2.70 15.38 -1.78
N PHE A 56 -2.13 16.57 -1.50
CA PHE A 56 -0.72 16.68 -1.16
C PHE A 56 -0.39 16.10 0.23
N GLY A 57 -1.28 16.22 1.21
CA GLY A 57 -1.09 15.63 2.54
C GLY A 57 -1.08 14.10 2.51
N THR A 58 -2.04 13.49 1.80
CA THR A 58 -2.13 12.04 1.59
C THR A 58 -0.94 11.54 0.78
N LEU A 59 -0.63 12.18 -0.35
CA LEU A 59 0.49 11.77 -1.20
C LEU A 59 1.83 11.84 -0.45
N MET A 60 2.06 12.89 0.34
CA MET A 60 3.26 13.02 1.16
C MET A 60 3.36 11.90 2.21
N ALA A 61 2.26 11.55 2.86
CA ALA A 61 2.23 10.45 3.82
C ALA A 61 2.59 9.11 3.17
N LEU A 62 1.97 8.82 2.02
CA LEU A 62 2.21 7.59 1.27
C LEU A 62 3.65 7.51 0.75
N VAL A 63 4.20 8.59 0.19
CA VAL A 63 5.60 8.63 -0.27
C VAL A 63 6.57 8.38 0.87
N VAL A 64 6.36 9.01 2.04
CA VAL A 64 7.22 8.78 3.22
C VAL A 64 7.11 7.32 3.67
N MET A 65 5.90 6.76 3.71
CA MET A 65 5.68 5.35 4.05
C MET A 65 6.37 4.40 3.06
N THR A 66 6.26 4.65 1.75
CA THR A 66 6.92 3.85 0.70
C THR A 66 8.44 3.88 0.88
N ILE A 67 9.04 5.06 1.08
CA ILE A 67 10.50 5.17 1.28
C ILE A 67 10.93 4.40 2.53
N LEU A 68 10.21 4.55 3.64
CA LEU A 68 10.52 3.81 4.87
C LEU A 68 10.39 2.29 4.66
N SER A 69 9.39 1.85 3.92
CA SER A 69 9.16 0.43 3.62
C SER A 69 10.29 -0.16 2.77
N VAL A 70 10.71 0.56 1.73
CA VAL A 70 11.82 0.14 0.87
C VAL A 70 13.13 0.12 1.67
N LEU A 71 13.38 1.13 2.51
CA LEU A 71 14.55 1.14 3.39
C LEU A 71 14.53 -0.06 4.35
N LEU A 72 13.38 -0.38 4.96
CA LEU A 72 13.23 -1.54 5.82
C LEU A 72 13.51 -2.85 5.05
N GLY A 73 12.98 -3.01 3.83
CA GLY A 73 13.28 -4.19 3.00
C GLY A 73 14.77 -4.31 2.65
N GLN A 74 15.43 -3.19 2.36
CA GLN A 74 16.88 -3.16 2.14
C GLN A 74 17.68 -3.47 3.43
N LEU A 75 17.18 -3.07 4.60
CA LEU A 75 17.77 -3.44 5.88
C LEU A 75 17.66 -4.95 6.14
N PHE A 76 16.55 -5.60 5.76
CA PHE A 76 16.43 -7.06 5.81
C PHE A 76 17.45 -7.76 4.92
N HIS A 77 17.76 -7.18 3.76
CA HIS A 77 18.82 -7.68 2.88
C HIS A 77 20.24 -7.45 3.44
N MET A 78 20.43 -6.46 4.33
CA MET A 78 21.74 -6.13 4.92
C MET A 78 22.12 -7.00 6.12
N PHE A 79 21.21 -7.81 6.68
CA PHE A 79 21.55 -8.74 7.76
C PHE A 79 22.58 -9.79 7.27
N PRO A 80 23.70 -9.99 8.00
CA PRO A 80 24.92 -10.50 7.40
C PRO A 80 24.84 -11.95 6.95
N ASN A 81 25.45 -12.16 5.77
CA ASN A 81 25.68 -13.39 4.99
C ASN A 81 26.32 -14.59 5.72
N GLN A 82 26.41 -14.58 7.06
CA GLN A 82 27.14 -15.56 7.86
C GLN A 82 26.35 -16.84 8.15
N LEU A 83 25.06 -16.88 7.80
CA LEU A 83 24.17 -18.06 7.91
C LEU A 83 23.60 -18.53 6.54
N HIS A 84 24.10 -18.02 5.42
CA HIS A 84 23.45 -18.10 4.09
C HIS A 84 23.66 -19.42 3.35
N THR A 85 22.99 -20.46 3.80
CA THR A 85 22.67 -21.62 2.95
C THR A 85 21.22 -21.61 2.47
N LEU A 86 20.37 -20.67 2.93
CA LEU A 86 18.94 -20.59 2.59
C LEU A 86 18.51 -19.15 2.21
N PRO A 87 17.64 -18.98 1.19
CA PRO A 87 17.08 -17.67 0.77
C PRO A 87 15.98 -17.21 1.74
N ILE A 88 16.38 -16.66 2.88
CA ILE A 88 15.47 -16.26 3.98
C ILE A 88 14.52 -15.13 3.54
N ASP A 89 14.98 -14.23 2.69
CA ASP A 89 14.22 -13.13 2.11
C ASP A 89 13.00 -13.61 1.32
N ASP A 90 13.18 -14.59 0.44
CA ASP A 90 12.08 -15.17 -0.34
C ASP A 90 11.06 -15.89 0.56
N TYR A 91 11.53 -16.59 1.61
CA TYR A 91 10.64 -17.25 2.57
C TYR A 91 9.83 -16.25 3.40
N VAL A 92 10.45 -15.17 3.88
CA VAL A 92 9.77 -14.12 4.66
C VAL A 92 8.77 -13.38 3.80
N ALA A 93 9.15 -13.00 2.57
CA ALA A 93 8.26 -12.37 1.62
C ALA A 93 7.07 -13.27 1.28
N THR A 94 7.33 -14.54 0.96
CA THR A 94 6.29 -15.54 0.67
C THR A 94 5.34 -15.71 1.87
N ALA A 95 5.86 -15.84 3.09
CA ALA A 95 5.05 -16.02 4.28
C ALA A 95 4.15 -14.80 4.56
N LEU A 96 4.70 -13.58 4.42
CA LEU A 96 3.94 -12.33 4.59
C LEU A 96 2.84 -12.21 3.53
N LEU A 97 3.18 -12.36 2.25
CA LEU A 97 2.22 -12.26 1.15
C LEU A 97 1.13 -13.33 1.27
N PHE A 98 1.49 -14.54 1.67
CA PHE A 98 0.52 -15.62 1.88
C PHE A 98 -0.42 -15.32 3.05
N TRP A 99 0.11 -14.83 4.17
CA TRP A 99 -0.69 -14.46 5.33
C TRP A 99 -1.70 -13.35 4.99
N PHE A 100 -1.27 -12.29 4.28
CA PHE A 100 -2.17 -11.24 3.81
C PHE A 100 -3.18 -11.73 2.79
N GLY A 101 -2.80 -12.66 1.91
CA GLY A 101 -3.71 -13.31 0.98
C GLY A 101 -4.85 -14.00 1.71
N ILE A 102 -4.53 -14.82 2.71
CA ILE A 102 -5.55 -15.51 3.52
C ILE A 102 -6.38 -14.53 4.33
N ASP A 103 -5.76 -13.52 4.95
CA ASP A 103 -6.46 -12.53 5.78
C ASP A 103 -7.52 -11.77 4.96
N ASN A 104 -7.15 -11.31 3.76
CA ASN A 104 -8.08 -10.66 2.84
C ASN A 104 -9.22 -11.59 2.38
N ILE A 105 -8.93 -12.87 2.09
CA ILE A 105 -9.99 -13.84 1.75
C ILE A 105 -10.93 -14.10 2.95
N ARG A 106 -10.39 -14.17 4.17
CA ARG A 106 -11.22 -14.30 5.38
C ARG A 106 -12.11 -13.09 5.59
N GLU A 107 -11.61 -11.89 5.32
CA GLU A 107 -12.40 -10.66 5.43
C GLU A 107 -13.50 -10.60 4.36
N PHE A 108 -13.17 -10.99 3.11
CA PHE A 108 -14.16 -11.15 2.03
C PHE A 108 -15.36 -12.03 2.44
N LEU A 109 -15.10 -13.14 3.14
CA LEU A 109 -16.16 -14.06 3.59
C LEU A 109 -17.06 -13.46 4.68
N LYS A 110 -16.59 -12.46 5.43
CA LYS A 110 -17.34 -11.80 6.51
C LYS A 110 -18.16 -10.59 6.06
N VAL A 111 -17.89 -10.04 4.87
CA VAL A 111 -18.54 -8.79 4.40
C VAL A 111 -20.07 -8.92 4.32
N ASP A 112 -20.61 -10.10 3.99
CA ASP A 112 -22.06 -10.30 3.87
C ASP A 112 -22.81 -10.23 5.22
N GLU A 113 -22.19 -10.65 6.34
CA GLU A 113 -22.80 -10.57 7.68
C GLU A 113 -22.68 -9.17 8.31
N ASN A 114 -21.61 -8.43 7.99
CA ASN A 114 -21.25 -7.19 8.68
C ASN A 114 -21.46 -5.90 7.89
N SER A 115 -22.08 -5.94 6.70
CA SER A 115 -22.28 -4.75 5.85
C SER A 115 -22.84 -3.50 6.57
N SER A 116 -23.73 -3.67 7.56
CA SER A 116 -24.25 -2.57 8.38
C SER A 116 -23.32 -2.12 9.51
N GLU A 117 -22.50 -3.02 10.05
CA GLU A 117 -21.47 -2.71 11.06
C GLU A 117 -20.23 -2.08 10.42
N THR A 118 -19.83 -2.50 9.21
CA THR A 118 -18.66 -1.97 8.52
C THR A 118 -18.80 -0.49 8.19
N ASN A 119 -19.98 -0.06 7.75
CA ASN A 119 -20.28 1.37 7.54
C ASN A 119 -20.12 2.17 8.86
N LYS A 120 -20.64 1.66 9.98
CA LYS A 120 -20.43 2.29 11.31
C LYS A 120 -18.96 2.27 11.72
N TRP A 121 -18.25 1.19 11.45
CA TRP A 121 -16.84 1.03 11.82
C TRP A 121 -15.94 1.98 11.03
N GLN A 122 -16.23 2.20 9.75
CA GLN A 122 -15.56 3.22 8.94
C GLN A 122 -15.80 4.62 9.51
N GLU A 123 -17.03 4.92 9.91
CA GLU A 123 -17.40 6.20 10.51
C GLU A 123 -16.76 6.39 11.90
N ASP A 124 -16.71 5.36 12.73
CA ASP A 124 -16.12 5.39 14.07
C ASP A 124 -14.60 5.44 14.03
N LEU A 125 -13.96 4.67 13.13
CA LEU A 125 -12.52 4.70 12.95
C LEU A 125 -12.07 6.05 12.40
N TYR A 126 -12.87 6.62 11.49
CA TYR A 126 -12.75 7.99 11.05
C TYR A 126 -12.85 8.95 12.25
N GLN A 127 -13.93 8.94 13.03
CA GLN A 127 -14.08 9.89 14.14
C GLN A 127 -12.95 9.77 15.18
N ASN A 128 -12.55 8.55 15.53
CA ASN A 128 -11.51 8.28 16.53
C ASN A 128 -10.10 8.68 16.07
N LYS A 129 -9.69 8.33 14.84
CA LYS A 129 -8.38 8.75 14.30
C LYS A 129 -8.35 10.28 14.10
N TYR A 130 -9.47 10.91 13.72
CA TYR A 130 -9.57 12.36 13.60
C TYR A 130 -9.47 13.09 14.94
N ALA A 131 -10.18 12.61 15.97
CA ALA A 131 -10.12 13.19 17.31
C ALA A 131 -8.71 13.08 17.90
N SER A 132 -7.99 11.99 17.60
CA SER A 132 -6.62 11.77 18.07
C SER A 132 -5.61 12.67 17.34
N ALA A 133 -5.68 12.73 16.00
CA ALA A 133 -4.77 13.57 15.21
C ALA A 133 -5.01 15.07 15.42
N SER A 134 -6.26 15.51 15.62
CA SER A 134 -6.57 16.91 15.95
C SER A 134 -6.01 17.31 17.32
N LYS A 135 -6.15 16.49 18.36
CA LYS A 135 -5.58 16.75 19.69
C LYS A 135 -4.06 16.87 19.66
N PHE A 136 -3.38 15.98 18.95
CA PHE A 136 -1.91 16.01 18.81
C PHE A 136 -1.44 17.31 18.14
N GLN A 137 -2.14 17.76 17.09
CA GLN A 137 -1.78 18.95 16.33
C GLN A 137 -2.02 20.27 17.10
N TYR A 138 -3.14 20.40 17.84
CA TYR A 138 -3.46 21.61 18.61
C TYR A 138 -2.55 21.83 19.83
N GLY A 139 -1.89 20.78 20.33
CA GLY A 139 -1.03 20.86 21.51
C GLY A 139 0.46 21.16 21.25
N ILE A 140 0.96 20.92 20.02
CA ILE A 140 2.42 20.87 19.78
C ILE A 140 2.91 21.94 18.78
N LEU A 141 2.10 22.35 17.80
CA LEU A 141 2.58 23.20 16.71
C LEU A 141 1.61 24.34 16.37
N ASP A 142 1.93 25.57 16.82
CA ASP A 142 1.20 26.79 16.45
C ASP A 142 1.64 27.30 15.06
N PHE A 143 1.26 26.56 14.02
CA PHE A 143 1.51 27.01 12.65
C PHE A 143 0.59 28.19 12.31
N ARG A 144 1.19 29.29 11.84
CA ARG A 144 0.48 30.51 11.42
C ARG A 144 -0.42 30.32 10.18
N SER A 145 -0.16 29.32 9.33
CA SER A 145 -0.96 29.05 8.14
C SER A 145 -1.95 27.91 8.37
N ALA A 146 -3.24 28.21 8.21
CA ALA A 146 -4.32 27.23 8.33
C ALA A 146 -4.15 26.06 7.34
N ALA A 147 -3.61 26.34 6.14
CA ALA A 147 -3.37 25.33 5.12
C ALA A 147 -2.31 24.28 5.53
N LEU A 148 -1.21 24.72 6.14
CA LEU A 148 -0.15 23.80 6.59
C LEU A 148 -0.63 22.93 7.75
N ARG A 149 -1.41 23.52 8.67
CA ARG A 149 -2.03 22.79 9.78
C ARG A 149 -2.94 21.67 9.27
N GLN A 150 -3.77 21.95 8.27
CA GLN A 150 -4.63 20.95 7.64
C GLN A 150 -3.84 19.89 6.88
N ALA A 151 -2.79 20.29 6.14
CA ALA A 151 -1.92 19.36 5.41
C ALA A 151 -1.21 18.38 6.36
N LEU A 152 -0.67 18.87 7.46
CA LEU A 152 -0.01 18.05 8.49
C LEU A 152 -1.01 17.14 9.23
N GLN A 153 -2.24 17.60 9.43
CA GLN A 153 -3.29 16.79 10.03
C GLN A 153 -3.68 15.63 9.10
N VAL A 154 -3.93 15.92 7.81
CA VAL A 154 -4.18 14.90 6.78
C VAL A 154 -3.02 13.91 6.73
N PHE A 155 -1.78 14.42 6.66
CA PHE A 155 -0.58 13.61 6.63
C PHE A 155 -0.52 12.66 7.82
N SER A 156 -0.70 13.18 9.05
CA SER A 156 -0.59 12.37 10.28
C SER A 156 -1.69 11.31 10.35
N ILE A 157 -2.91 11.63 9.93
CA ILE A 157 -4.05 10.71 9.88
C ILE A 157 -3.76 9.56 8.91
N ILE A 158 -3.34 9.87 7.68
CA ILE A 158 -3.04 8.87 6.65
C ILE A 158 -1.82 8.05 7.06
N PHE A 159 -0.73 8.69 7.46
CA PHE A 159 0.49 8.01 7.87
C PHE A 159 0.25 7.02 9.01
N THR A 160 -0.53 7.40 10.02
CA THR A 160 -0.87 6.50 11.14
C THR A 160 -1.91 5.44 10.75
N ALA A 161 -2.67 5.65 9.67
CA ALA A 161 -3.57 4.64 9.13
C ALA A 161 -2.81 3.57 8.33
N GLU A 162 -1.80 3.98 7.58
CA GLU A 162 -0.93 3.15 6.74
C GLU A 162 0.22 2.47 7.51
N TRP A 163 0.48 2.90 8.74
CA TRP A 163 1.60 2.40 9.52
C TRP A 163 1.41 0.91 9.88
N GLY A 164 2.28 0.06 9.33
CA GLY A 164 2.21 -1.39 9.49
C GLY A 164 1.09 -2.06 8.71
N ASP A 165 0.50 -1.36 7.74
CA ASP A 165 -0.58 -1.91 6.92
C ASP A 165 -0.05 -2.86 5.82
N LYS A 166 -0.97 -3.53 5.13
CA LYS A 166 -0.70 -4.55 4.12
C LYS A 166 0.20 -4.02 3.01
N SER A 167 -0.06 -2.80 2.53
CA SER A 167 0.73 -2.15 1.47
C SER A 167 2.16 -1.84 1.91
N MET A 168 2.35 -1.43 3.18
CA MET A 168 3.68 -1.22 3.78
C MET A 168 4.49 -2.52 3.79
N LEU A 169 3.92 -3.59 4.34
CA LEU A 169 4.61 -4.89 4.44
C LEU A 169 4.80 -5.56 3.08
N ALA A 170 3.88 -5.37 2.14
CA ALA A 170 4.05 -5.80 0.75
C ALA A 170 5.20 -5.08 0.06
N THR A 171 5.35 -3.76 0.29
CA THR A 171 6.46 -2.96 -0.24
C THR A 171 7.79 -3.41 0.36
N VAL A 172 7.84 -3.70 1.67
CA VAL A 172 9.02 -4.28 2.33
C VAL A 172 9.40 -5.59 1.64
N ALA A 173 8.45 -6.52 1.50
CA ALA A 173 8.67 -7.83 0.87
C ALA A 173 9.15 -7.72 -0.58
N LEU A 174 8.46 -6.91 -1.40
CA LEU A 174 8.84 -6.68 -2.80
C LEU A 174 10.22 -6.02 -2.93
N SER A 175 10.55 -5.06 -2.06
CA SER A 175 11.86 -4.38 -2.12
C SER A 175 13.01 -5.25 -1.65
N ALA A 176 12.75 -6.36 -0.96
CA ALA A 176 13.77 -7.33 -0.59
C ALA A 176 14.16 -8.22 -1.78
N THR A 177 13.22 -8.51 -2.68
CA THR A 177 13.43 -9.44 -3.82
C THR A 177 13.57 -8.76 -5.18
N GLN A 178 13.14 -7.49 -5.31
CA GLN A 178 13.15 -6.72 -6.56
C GLN A 178 14.03 -5.46 -6.47
N PRO A 179 14.42 -4.85 -7.61
CA PRO A 179 15.17 -3.61 -7.62
C PRO A 179 14.45 -2.49 -6.81
N PRO A 180 15.09 -1.91 -5.77
CA PRO A 180 14.42 -0.99 -4.83
C PRO A 180 13.84 0.26 -5.50
N ILE A 181 14.54 0.77 -6.51
CA ILE A 181 14.11 1.92 -7.31
C ILE A 181 12.87 1.57 -8.12
N ALA A 182 12.81 0.36 -8.71
CA ALA A 182 11.66 -0.10 -9.46
C ALA A 182 10.42 -0.21 -8.55
N VAL A 183 10.59 -0.79 -7.36
CA VAL A 183 9.52 -0.93 -6.36
C VAL A 183 9.04 0.43 -5.88
N THR A 184 9.95 1.36 -5.59
CA THR A 184 9.60 2.72 -5.14
C THR A 184 8.78 3.45 -6.20
N LEU A 185 9.19 3.38 -7.47
CA LEU A 185 8.50 4.06 -8.58
C LEU A 185 7.12 3.44 -8.84
N GLY A 186 7.02 2.12 -8.91
CA GLY A 186 5.74 1.45 -9.12
C GLY A 186 4.77 1.68 -7.96
N ALA A 187 5.23 1.55 -6.72
CA ALA A 187 4.43 1.85 -5.53
C ALA A 187 3.97 3.32 -5.49
N ALA A 188 4.86 4.28 -5.77
CA ALA A 188 4.50 5.70 -5.83
C ALA A 188 3.44 5.98 -6.91
N MET A 189 3.54 5.34 -8.07
CA MET A 189 2.52 5.45 -9.14
C MET A 189 1.18 4.86 -8.71
N GLY A 190 1.19 3.71 -8.02
CA GLY A 190 -0.02 3.08 -7.47
C GLY A 190 -0.72 3.98 -6.46
N HIS A 191 0.03 4.47 -5.47
CA HIS A 191 -0.46 5.41 -4.46
C HIS A 191 -0.97 6.71 -5.08
N LEU A 192 -0.29 7.26 -6.08
CA LEU A 192 -0.73 8.47 -6.77
C LEU A 192 -2.09 8.24 -7.43
N LEU A 193 -2.25 7.15 -8.17
CA LEU A 193 -3.51 6.84 -8.85
C LEU A 193 -4.64 6.60 -7.85
N ALA A 194 -4.39 5.81 -6.80
CA ALA A 194 -5.36 5.59 -5.72
C ALA A 194 -5.77 6.91 -5.03
N THR A 195 -4.80 7.79 -4.75
CA THR A 195 -5.07 9.10 -4.13
C THR A 195 -5.88 10.01 -5.03
N VAL A 196 -5.56 10.06 -6.34
CA VAL A 196 -6.35 10.81 -7.32
C VAL A 196 -7.79 10.32 -7.33
N LEU A 197 -7.99 9.00 -7.40
CA LEU A 197 -9.33 8.40 -7.39
C LEU A 197 -10.08 8.74 -6.10
N ALA A 198 -9.47 8.57 -4.92
CA ALA A 198 -10.11 8.88 -3.64
C ALA A 198 -10.51 10.36 -3.51
N VAL A 199 -9.59 11.28 -3.81
CA VAL A 199 -9.79 12.72 -3.62
C VAL A 199 -10.76 13.31 -4.65
N LEU A 200 -10.71 12.83 -5.90
CA LEU A 200 -11.65 13.27 -6.93
C LEU A 200 -13.03 12.62 -6.77
N GLY A 201 -13.05 11.33 -6.44
CA GLY A 201 -14.28 10.54 -6.27
C GLY A 201 -15.09 10.91 -5.04
N GLY A 202 -14.46 11.34 -3.94
CA GLY A 202 -15.14 11.79 -2.73
C GLY A 202 -16.22 10.80 -2.27
N SER A 203 -17.40 11.31 -1.87
CA SER A 203 -18.53 10.46 -1.44
C SER A 203 -19.15 9.60 -2.54
N ALA A 204 -18.88 9.89 -3.83
CA ALA A 204 -19.48 9.14 -4.94
C ALA A 204 -18.86 7.75 -5.05
N ILE A 205 -17.54 7.64 -4.89
CA ILE A 205 -16.82 6.37 -5.03
C ILE A 205 -17.22 5.36 -3.94
N SER A 206 -17.51 5.85 -2.73
CA SER A 206 -17.92 4.99 -1.61
C SER A 206 -19.23 4.23 -1.86
N ARG A 207 -20.06 4.69 -2.81
CA ARG A 207 -21.33 4.04 -3.16
C ARG A 207 -21.21 2.98 -4.25
N TYR A 208 -20.13 2.99 -5.03
CA TYR A 208 -19.99 2.14 -6.22
C TYR A 208 -18.92 1.05 -6.07
N VAL A 209 -17.99 1.20 -5.13
CA VAL A 209 -16.93 0.23 -4.92
C VAL A 209 -17.33 -0.70 -3.77
N SER A 210 -17.63 -1.96 -4.11
CA SER A 210 -17.95 -2.98 -3.11
C SER A 210 -16.69 -3.42 -2.40
N GLU A 211 -16.62 -3.21 -1.08
CA GLU A 211 -15.54 -3.69 -0.21
C GLU A 211 -15.30 -5.20 -0.37
N ARG A 212 -16.38 -5.96 -0.62
CA ARG A 212 -16.31 -7.39 -0.90
C ARG A 212 -15.43 -7.69 -2.11
N PHE A 213 -15.63 -6.97 -3.21
CA PHE A 213 -14.84 -7.17 -4.43
C PHE A 213 -13.36 -6.86 -4.18
N LEU A 214 -13.06 -5.85 -3.35
CA LEU A 214 -11.70 -5.43 -3.05
C LEU A 214 -10.94 -6.42 -2.19
N PHE A 215 -11.55 -6.93 -1.11
CA PHE A 215 -10.92 -7.98 -0.30
C PHE A 215 -10.65 -9.25 -1.11
N LEU A 216 -11.56 -9.62 -2.02
CA LEU A 216 -11.35 -10.75 -2.92
C LEU A 216 -10.17 -10.49 -3.88
N LEU A 217 -10.17 -9.32 -4.54
CA LEU A 217 -9.14 -8.97 -5.52
C LEU A 217 -7.75 -8.87 -4.89
N SER A 218 -7.63 -8.15 -3.78
CA SER A 218 -6.38 -8.02 -3.02
C SER A 218 -5.92 -9.38 -2.50
N GLY A 219 -6.83 -10.18 -1.92
CA GLY A 219 -6.51 -11.52 -1.42
C GLY A 219 -5.96 -12.44 -2.50
N LEU A 220 -6.61 -12.48 -3.67
CA LEU A 220 -6.12 -13.25 -4.83
C LEU A 220 -4.77 -12.74 -5.33
N LEU A 221 -4.56 -11.42 -5.36
CA LEU A 221 -3.32 -10.83 -5.81
C LEU A 221 -2.16 -11.17 -4.86
N PHE A 222 -2.38 -11.05 -3.55
CA PHE A 222 -1.41 -11.43 -2.52
C PHE A 222 -1.05 -12.92 -2.59
N LEU A 223 -2.03 -13.81 -2.77
CA LEU A 223 -1.78 -15.25 -2.95
C LEU A 223 -1.03 -15.55 -4.24
N LEU A 224 -1.36 -14.85 -5.33
CA LEU A 224 -0.64 -14.97 -6.61
C LEU A 224 0.83 -14.56 -6.44
N PHE A 225 1.10 -13.40 -5.84
CA PHE A 225 2.48 -12.95 -5.61
C PHE A 225 3.23 -13.87 -4.64
N ALA A 226 2.57 -14.39 -3.60
CA ALA A 226 3.16 -15.38 -2.71
C ALA A 226 3.58 -16.64 -3.49
N PHE A 227 2.71 -17.15 -4.36
CA PHE A 227 2.99 -18.31 -5.20
C PHE A 227 4.12 -18.05 -6.22
N LEU A 228 4.12 -16.89 -6.87
CA LEU A 228 5.17 -16.50 -7.82
C LEU A 228 6.54 -16.34 -7.15
N THR A 229 6.57 -15.75 -5.96
CA THR A 229 7.79 -15.62 -5.14
C THR A 229 8.28 -16.99 -4.69
N ALA A 230 7.39 -17.88 -4.23
CA ALA A 230 7.75 -19.23 -3.80
C ALA A 230 8.36 -20.10 -4.93
N LEU A 231 8.00 -19.83 -6.19
CA LEU A 231 8.55 -20.53 -7.36
C LEU A 231 9.83 -19.88 -7.92
N ASN A 232 10.32 -18.81 -7.31
CA ASN A 232 11.42 -17.99 -7.82
C ASN A 232 11.16 -17.55 -9.28
N LEU A 233 9.89 -17.36 -9.64
CA LEU A 233 9.46 -16.85 -10.95
C LEU A 233 9.44 -15.33 -10.99
N PHE A 234 9.63 -14.70 -9.84
CA PHE A 234 9.65 -13.28 -9.64
C PHE A 234 10.87 -12.91 -8.81
#